data_AF-A0AAU8G560-F1
#
_entry.id   AF-A0AAU8G560-F1
#
_cell.length_a   1.000
_cell.length_b   1.000
_cell.length_c   1.000
_cell.angle_alpha   90.00
_cell.angle_beta   90.00
_cell.angle_gamma   90.00
#
_symmetry.space_group_name_H-M   'P 1'
#
loop_
_entity.id
_entity.type
_entity.pdbx_description
1 polymer ?
#
loop_
_entity_poly.entity_id
_entity_poly.type
_entity_poly.pdbx_seq_one_letter_code
_entity_poly.pdbx_strand_id
1 'polypeptide(L)' 'MSTGQAAELLGMTDRGVRLAISEGRLEAEKVADRYRISRSNVEHYRAARAA' A
#
# COMPACT_ATOMS: atom_id res chain seq x y z
N MET A 1 -9.10 0.81 0.62
CA MET A 1 -8.65 2.05 -0.06
C MET A 1 -7.94 1.69 -1.36
N SER A 2 -7.82 2.64 -2.28
CA SER A 2 -7.04 2.46 -3.53
C SER A 2 -5.54 2.71 -3.30
N THR A 3 -4.72 2.39 -4.29
CA THR A 3 -3.27 2.68 -4.29
C THR A 3 -2.98 4.18 -4.19
N GLY A 4 -3.80 5.02 -4.84
CA GLY A 4 -3.68 6.48 -4.74
C GLY A 4 -3.92 7.01 -3.32
N GLN A 5 -4.97 6.50 -2.65
CA GLN A 5 -5.25 6.89 -1.27
C GLN A 5 -4.16 6.41 -0.30
N ALA A 6 -3.63 5.20 -0.51
CA ALA A 6 -2.51 4.70 0.29
C ALA A 6 -1.24 5.54 0.05
N ALA A 7 -1.00 5.99 -1.19
CA ALA A 7 0.11 6.86 -1.55
C ALA A 7 0.07 8.19 -0.80
N GLU A 8 -1.09 8.84 -0.74
CA GLU A 8 -1.29 10.08 0.02
C GLU A 8 -1.01 9.88 1.52
N LEU A 9 -1.50 8.79 2.11
CA LEU A 9 -1.28 8.49 3.53
C LEU A 9 0.18 8.15 3.87
N LEU A 10 0.88 7.51 2.94
CA LEU A 10 2.27 7.09 3.12
C LEU A 10 3.29 8.16 2.70
N GLY A 11 2.84 9.27 2.11
CA GLY A 11 3.72 10.31 1.57
C GLY A 11 4.60 9.79 0.42
N MET A 12 4.06 8.94 -0.45
CA MET A 12 4.77 8.38 -1.60
C MET A 12 3.92 8.40 -2.88
N THR A 13 4.49 7.97 -4.00
CA THR A 13 3.78 7.93 -5.28
C THR A 13 2.96 6.64 -5.43
N ASP A 14 1.91 6.68 -6.26
CA ASP A 14 1.11 5.50 -6.62
C ASP A 14 1.99 4.36 -7.16
N ARG A 15 3.03 4.73 -7.95
CA ARG A 15 4.03 3.78 -8.44
C ARG A 15 4.83 3.13 -7.30
N GLY A 16 5.22 3.90 -6.29
CA GLY A 16 5.90 3.37 -5.10
C GLY A 16 5.03 2.40 -4.30
N VAL A 17 3.72 2.69 -4.18
CA VAL A 17 2.75 1.78 -3.56
C VAL A 17 2.61 0.48 -4.36
N ARG A 18 2.48 0.55 -5.69
CA ARG A 18 2.42 -0.64 -6.54
C ARG A 18 3.69 -1.47 -6.47
N LEU A 19 4.86 -0.81 -6.42
CA LEU A 19 6.13 -1.49 -6.24
C LEU A 19 6.17 -2.24 -4.90
N ALA A 20 5.80 -1.58 -3.80
CA ALA A 20 5.74 -2.21 -2.48
C ALA A 20 4.77 -3.41 -2.44
N ILE A 21 3.66 -3.34 -3.16
CA ILE A 21 2.75 -4.50 -3.32
C ILE A 21 3.43 -5.61 -4.12
N SER A 22 4.08 -5.29 -5.24
CA SER A 22 4.78 -6.30 -6.07
C SER A 22 5.96 -6.96 -5.37
N GLU A 23 6.63 -6.23 -4.48
CA GLU A 23 7.72 -6.74 -3.63
C GLU A 23 7.20 -7.50 -2.40
N GLY A 24 5.88 -7.58 -2.19
CA GLY A 24 5.27 -8.22 -1.03
C GLY A 24 5.46 -7.47 0.30
N ARG A 25 5.90 -6.22 0.25
CA ARG A 25 6.12 -5.37 1.42
C ARG A 25 4.85 -4.72 1.94
N LEU A 26 3.89 -4.47 1.04
CA LEU A 26 2.57 -3.93 1.37
C LEU A 26 1.50 -4.94 0.98
N GLU A 27 0.78 -5.47 1.97
CA GLU A 27 -0.33 -6.37 1.72
C GLU A 27 -1.50 -5.63 1.08
N ALA A 28 -1.99 -6.16 -0.03
CA ALA A 28 -3.15 -5.66 -0.74
C ALA A 28 -3.94 -6.82 -1.35
N GLU A 29 -5.26 -6.68 -1.36
CA GLU A 29 -6.15 -7.61 -2.03
C GLU A 29 -6.40 -7.13 -3.45
N LYS A 30 -6.31 -8.02 -4.44
CA LYS A 30 -6.70 -7.69 -5.81
C LYS A 30 -8.17 -8.01 -6.01
N VAL A 31 -9.01 -6.98 -6.12
CA VAL A 31 -10.45 -7.11 -6.36
C VAL A 31 -10.72 -6.70 -7.81
N ALA A 32 -11.00 -7.70 -8.66
CA ALA A 32 -11.03 -7.55 -10.11
C ALA A 32 -9.72 -6.95 -10.65
N ASP A 33 -9.77 -5.77 -11.27
CA ASP A 33 -8.60 -5.10 -11.85
C ASP A 33 -8.00 -4.00 -10.95
N ARG A 34 -8.46 -3.91 -9.69
CA ARG A 34 -8.01 -2.87 -8.75
C ARG A 34 -7.44 -3.47 -7.47
N TYR A 35 -6.42 -2.80 -6.94
CA TYR A 35 -5.92 -3.10 -5.61
C TYR A 35 -6.78 -2.45 -4.53
N ARG A 36 -7.12 -3.25 -3.53
CA ARG A 36 -7.84 -2.89 -2.32
C ARG A 36 -6.86 -3.05 -1.15
N ILE A 37 -6.47 -1.93 -0.56
CA ILE A 37 -5.56 -1.91 0.57
C ILE A 37 -6.38 -1.66 1.84
N SER A 38 -6.14 -2.40 2.90
CA SER A 38 -6.79 -2.16 4.20
C SER A 38 -6.05 -1.03 4.95
N ARG A 39 -6.73 -0.36 5.90
CA ARG A 39 -6.09 0.64 6.76
C ARG A 39 -4.97 0.01 7.59
N SER A 40 -5.24 -1.17 8.16
CA SER A 40 -4.28 -1.93 8.94
C SER A 40 -3.01 -2.23 8.15
N ASN A 41 -3.12 -2.66 6.89
CA ASN A 41 -1.94 -2.99 6.06
C ASN A 41 -1.06 -1.77 5.80
N VAL A 42 -1.66 -0.59 5.61
CA VAL A 42 -0.90 0.67 5.48
C VAL A 42 -0.17 1.00 6.78
N GLU A 43 -0.81 0.80 7.93
CA GLU A 43 -0.22 1.07 9.24
C GLU A 43 0.92 0.08 9.56
N HIS A 44 0.74 -1.22 9.24
CA HIS A 44 1.79 -2.22 9.34
C HIS A 44 3.00 -1.87 8.46
N TYR A 45 2.77 -1.49 7.20
CA TYR A 45 3.83 -1.05 6.30
C TYR A 45 4.56 0.19 6.83
N ARG A 46 3.81 1.17 7.36
CA ARG A 46 4.38 2.38 7.96
C ARG A 46 5.25 2.05 9.17
N ALA A 47 4.79 1.17 10.04
CA ALA A 47 5.53 0.72 11.21
C ALA A 47 6.82 -0.02 10.80
N ALA A 48 6.73 -0.92 9.82
CA ALA A 48 7.88 -1.67 9.30
C ALA A 48 8.93 -0.76 8.61
N ARG A 49 8.52 0.39 8.07
CA ARG A 49 9.44 1.37 7.46
C ARG A 49 10.13 2.27 8.50
N ALA A 50 9.55 2.42 9.68
CA ALA A 50 10.08 3.27 10.75
C ALA A 50 11.04 2.53 11.70
N ALA A 51 11.10 1.20 11.62
CA ALA A 51 12.06 0.35 12.32
C ALA A 51 13.38 0.26 11.53
#